data_AF-A0A933V749-F1
#
_entry.id   AF-A0A933V749-F1
#
_cell.length_a   1.000
_cell.length_b   1.000
_cell.length_c   1.000
_cell.angle_alpha   90.00
_cell.angle_beta   90.00
_cell.angle_gamma   90.00
#
_symmetry.space_group_name_H-M   'P 1'
#
loop_
_entity.id
_entity.type
_entity.pdbx_description
1 polymer ?
#
loop_
_entity_poly.entity_id
_entity_poly.type
_entity_poly.pdbx_seq_one_letter_code
_entity_poly.pdbx_strand_id
1 'polypeptide(L)'
;MFPICNNRRLDARPHLASGFTLVELLMTMLVLGILLSIAIPGYKDYLIRANKSAIKAVMLEVASRQEQYVMISGTYGALAQLNYTVPAEVSAVFDIQLSTGTNSGSTVTALQGLPTFSLTASGKANTIQAGHPAAGATTQLSINQFGLKLPINEW
;
A
#
# COMPACT_ATOMS: atom_id res chain seq x y z
N MET A 1 5.23 -28.29 -81.19
CA MET A 1 6.40 -28.55 -80.34
C MET A 1 6.30 -27.60 -79.14
N PHE A 2 5.89 -28.14 -77.99
CA PHE A 2 5.52 -27.43 -76.75
C PHE A 2 6.79 -27.10 -75.90
N PRO A 3 6.69 -26.27 -74.82
CA PRO A 3 7.56 -25.13 -74.52
C PRO A 3 8.59 -25.40 -73.40
N ILE A 4 9.49 -24.44 -73.13
CA ILE A 4 10.35 -24.47 -71.93
C ILE A 4 10.23 -23.14 -71.17
N CYS A 5 9.46 -23.16 -70.09
CA CYS A 5 9.41 -22.10 -69.09
C CYS A 5 10.75 -22.03 -68.34
N ASN A 6 11.36 -20.85 -68.26
CA ASN A 6 12.55 -20.59 -67.46
C ASN A 6 12.15 -20.38 -65.98
N ASN A 7 12.20 -21.45 -65.20
CA ASN A 7 12.02 -21.41 -63.75
C ASN A 7 13.34 -21.00 -63.07
N ARG A 8 13.55 -19.71 -62.82
CA ARG A 8 14.53 -19.28 -61.82
C ARG A 8 13.98 -19.62 -60.44
N ARG A 9 14.32 -20.82 -59.96
CA ARG A 9 14.12 -21.20 -58.55
C ARG A 9 14.94 -20.24 -57.69
N LEU A 10 14.27 -19.38 -56.95
CA LEU A 10 14.86 -18.66 -55.82
C LEU A 10 15.15 -19.72 -54.75
N ASP A 11 16.42 -20.04 -54.54
CA ASP A 11 16.86 -20.87 -53.41
C ASP A 11 16.66 -20.06 -52.11
N ALA A 12 15.42 -20.06 -51.62
CA ALA A 12 15.13 -19.64 -50.26
C ALA A 12 15.79 -20.66 -49.32
N ARG A 13 16.98 -20.31 -48.81
CA ARG A 13 17.62 -21.09 -47.75
C ARG A 13 16.67 -21.07 -46.54
N PRO A 14 16.12 -22.21 -46.10
CA PRO A 14 15.34 -22.22 -44.88
C PRO A 14 16.29 -21.82 -43.74
N HIS A 15 15.99 -20.70 -43.11
CA HIS A 15 16.67 -20.33 -41.88
C HIS A 15 16.36 -21.43 -40.86
N LEU A 16 17.37 -22.21 -40.48
CA LEU A 16 17.24 -23.24 -39.44
C LEU A 16 16.68 -22.54 -38.20
N ALA A 17 15.45 -22.86 -37.82
CA ALA A 17 14.90 -22.44 -36.56
C ALA A 17 15.72 -23.12 -35.46
N SER A 18 16.67 -22.38 -34.87
CA SER A 18 17.45 -22.85 -33.74
C SER A 18 16.53 -22.92 -32.52
N GLY A 19 16.23 -24.13 -32.06
CA GLY A 19 15.49 -24.36 -30.82
C GLY A 19 16.39 -24.18 -29.59
N PHE A 20 15.78 -23.80 -28.46
CA PHE A 20 16.44 -23.81 -27.16
C PHE A 20 16.71 -25.25 -26.71
N THR A 21 17.88 -25.49 -26.11
CA THR A 21 18.19 -26.80 -25.53
C THR A 21 17.58 -26.94 -24.13
N LEU A 22 17.27 -28.17 -23.71
CA LEU A 22 16.76 -28.44 -22.36
C LEU A 22 17.77 -27.99 -21.29
N VAL A 23 19.07 -28.17 -21.56
CA VAL A 23 20.15 -27.77 -20.65
C VAL A 23 20.22 -26.25 -20.48
N GLU A 24 19.97 -25.49 -21.55
CA GLU A 24 19.93 -24.03 -21.51
C GLU A 24 18.76 -23.51 -20.67
N LEU A 25 17.58 -24.14 -20.80
CA LEU A 25 16.43 -23.85 -19.95
C LEU A 25 16.70 -24.19 -18.47
N LEU A 26 17.40 -25.30 -18.21
CA LEU A 26 17.73 -25.73 -16.86
C LEU A 26 18.66 -24.74 -16.17
N MET A 27 19.74 -24.31 -16.85
CA MET A 27 20.68 -23.35 -16.30
C MET A 27 20.06 -21.96 -16.13
N THR A 28 19.20 -21.51 -17.05
CA THR A 28 18.50 -20.23 -16.89
C THR A 28 17.54 -20.25 -15.69
N MET A 29 16.75 -21.30 -15.50
CA MET A 29 15.88 -21.43 -14.33
C MET A 29 16.65 -21.50 -13.02
N LEU A 30 17.81 -22.16 -13.01
CA LEU A 30 18.69 -22.20 -11.84
C LEU A 30 19.12 -20.79 -11.42
N VAL A 31 19.62 -19.98 -12.36
CA VAL A 31 20.03 -18.59 -12.07
C VAL A 31 18.84 -17.72 -11.70
N LEU A 32 17.70 -17.88 -12.38
CA LEU A 32 16.47 -17.15 -12.06
C LEU A 32 15.99 -17.44 -10.63
N GLY A 33 16.05 -18.70 -10.17
CA GLY A 33 15.69 -19.07 -8.81
C GLY A 33 16.51 -18.33 -7.74
N ILE A 34 17.83 -18.21 -7.97
CA ILE A 34 18.74 -17.49 -7.07
C ILE A 34 18.36 -16.00 -7.01
N LEU A 35 18.10 -15.37 -8.16
CA LEU A 35 17.71 -13.95 -8.22
C LEU A 35 16.36 -13.70 -7.56
N LEU A 36 15.37 -14.55 -7.81
CA LEU A 36 14.03 -14.41 -7.24
C LEU A 36 14.02 -14.51 -5.72
N SER A 37 14.90 -15.32 -5.12
CA SER A 37 14.99 -15.46 -3.66
C SER A 37 15.33 -14.15 -2.95
N ILE A 38 16.00 -13.22 -3.62
CA ILE A 38 16.38 -11.91 -3.06
C ILE A 38 15.41 -10.82 -3.54
N ALA A 39 14.99 -10.89 -4.80
CA ALA A 39 14.17 -9.85 -5.43
C ALA A 39 12.75 -9.78 -4.82
N ILE A 40 12.11 -10.93 -4.56
CA ILE A 40 10.73 -10.97 -4.07
C ILE A 40 10.55 -10.29 -2.70
N PRO A 41 11.31 -10.63 -1.64
CA PRO A 41 11.15 -9.97 -0.35
C PRO A 41 11.44 -8.46 -0.44
N GLY A 42 12.50 -8.06 -1.17
CA GLY A 42 12.87 -6.66 -1.34
C GLY A 42 11.78 -5.82 -2.02
N TYR A 43 11.13 -6.35 -3.05
CA TYR A 43 10.02 -5.67 -3.72
C TYR A 43 8.78 -5.54 -2.83
N LYS A 44 8.45 -6.58 -2.05
CA LYS A 44 7.31 -6.54 -1.11
C LYS A 44 7.50 -5.45 -0.06
N ASP A 45 8.70 -5.34 0.50
CA ASP A 45 9.00 -4.31 1.51
C ASP A 45 8.94 -2.90 0.92
N TYR A 46 9.32 -2.72 -0.34
CA TYR A 46 9.17 -1.45 -1.05
C TYR A 46 7.70 -1.04 -1.15
N LEU A 47 6.82 -1.94 -1.57
CA LEU A 47 5.38 -1.66 -1.66
C LEU A 47 4.78 -1.35 -0.29
N ILE A 48 5.24 -2.02 0.77
CA ILE A 48 4.80 -1.75 2.14
C ILE A 48 5.17 -0.33 2.57
N ARG A 49 6.40 0.10 2.33
CA ARG A 49 6.82 1.47 2.65
C ARG A 49 6.06 2.52 1.83
N ALA A 50 5.84 2.25 0.54
CA ALA A 50 5.08 3.15 -0.34
C ALA A 50 3.63 3.33 0.16
N ASN A 51 2.95 2.22 0.46
CA ASN A 51 1.59 2.22 0.99
C ASN A 51 1.51 2.89 2.37
N LYS A 52 2.48 2.64 3.26
CA LYS A 52 2.60 3.33 4.56
C LYS A 52 2.74 4.84 4.39
N SER A 53 3.54 5.31 3.42
CA SER A 53 3.65 6.76 3.14
C SER A 53 2.31 7.35 2.68
N ALA A 54 1.57 6.63 1.84
CA ALA A 54 0.28 7.08 1.33
C ALA A 54 -0.77 7.22 2.46
N ILE A 55 -0.88 6.22 3.34
CA ILE A 55 -1.82 6.29 4.46
C ILE A 55 -1.43 7.38 5.47
N LYS A 56 -0.14 7.63 5.73
CA LYS A 56 0.29 8.75 6.59
C LYS A 56 -0.19 10.09 6.06
N ALA A 57 -0.06 10.32 4.75
CA ALA A 57 -0.55 11.55 4.12
C ALA A 57 -2.07 11.70 4.30
N VAL A 58 -2.84 10.63 4.07
CA VAL A 58 -4.29 10.59 4.30
C VAL A 58 -4.63 10.90 5.77
N MET A 59 -3.91 10.30 6.72
CA MET A 59 -4.17 10.52 8.15
C MET A 59 -3.88 11.97 8.59
N LEU A 60 -2.82 12.57 8.04
CA LEU A 60 -2.50 13.98 8.30
C LEU A 60 -3.53 14.94 7.68
N GLU A 61 -4.03 14.62 6.49
CA GLU A 61 -5.11 15.40 5.87
C GLU A 61 -6.39 15.34 6.71
N VAL A 62 -6.79 14.14 7.14
CA VAL A 62 -7.96 13.97 8.01
C VAL A 62 -7.76 14.73 9.32
N ALA A 63 -6.58 14.65 9.95
CA ALA A 63 -6.28 15.39 11.17
C ALA A 63 -6.39 16.93 10.97
N SER A 64 -5.86 17.46 9.86
CA SER A 64 -6.00 18.90 9.56
C SER A 64 -7.46 19.30 9.34
N ARG A 65 -8.27 18.46 8.68
CA ARG A 65 -9.71 18.70 8.53
C ARG A 65 -10.46 18.65 9.85
N GLN A 66 -10.04 17.78 10.78
CA GLN A 66 -10.59 17.76 12.14
C GLN A 66 -10.34 19.06 12.89
N GLU A 67 -9.13 19.62 12.78
CA GLU A 67 -8.80 20.93 13.36
C GLU A 67 -9.68 22.06 12.79
N GLN A 68 -9.94 22.03 11.48
CA GLN A 68 -10.85 22.99 10.85
C GLN A 68 -12.30 22.80 11.32
N TYR A 69 -12.75 21.55 11.42
CA TYR A 69 -14.13 21.22 11.79
C TYR A 69 -14.43 21.55 13.26
N VAL A 70 -13.48 21.33 14.18
CA VAL A 70 -13.67 21.65 15.60
C VAL A 70 -13.73 23.16 15.85
N MET A 71 -13.04 23.99 15.05
CA MET A 71 -13.16 25.45 15.12
C MET A 71 -14.59 25.94 14.81
N ILE A 72 -15.33 25.22 13.96
CA ILE A 72 -16.67 25.62 13.50
C ILE A 72 -17.76 25.00 14.38
N SER A 73 -17.63 23.72 14.71
CA SER A 73 -18.69 22.94 15.36
C SER A 73 -18.47 22.70 16.85
N GLY A 74 -17.29 23.06 17.39
CA GLY A 74 -16.90 22.77 18.77
C GLY A 74 -16.72 21.29 19.09
N THR A 75 -16.85 20.39 18.10
CA THR A 75 -16.70 18.94 18.23
C THR A 75 -15.92 18.36 17.06
N TYR A 76 -15.48 17.11 17.15
CA TYR A 76 -14.87 16.40 16.02
C TYR A 76 -15.94 15.67 15.21
N GLY A 77 -15.73 15.57 13.90
CA GLY A 77 -16.72 15.01 12.96
C GLY A 77 -16.30 13.65 12.42
N ALA A 78 -17.28 12.84 11.99
CA ALA A 78 -17.04 11.68 11.15
C ALA A 78 -16.54 12.09 9.76
N LEU A 79 -15.94 11.17 8.99
CA LEU A 79 -15.37 11.46 7.67
C LEU A 79 -16.36 12.15 6.70
N ALA A 80 -17.63 11.74 6.75
CA ALA A 80 -18.69 12.35 5.96
C ALA A 80 -18.90 13.84 6.30
N GLN A 81 -18.81 14.21 7.57
CA GLN A 81 -18.94 15.61 8.03
C GLN A 81 -17.72 16.45 7.64
N LEU A 82 -16.55 15.83 7.49
CA LEU A 82 -15.34 16.47 6.97
C LEU A 82 -15.32 16.61 5.44
N ASN A 83 -16.39 16.14 4.76
CA ASN A 83 -16.46 16.02 3.31
C ASN A 83 -15.20 15.35 2.73
N TYR A 84 -14.73 14.29 3.41
CA TYR A 84 -13.52 13.56 3.04
C TYR A 84 -13.85 12.14 2.65
N THR A 85 -13.34 11.72 1.48
CA THR A 85 -13.40 10.35 1.01
C THR A 85 -11.99 9.82 0.91
N VAL A 86 -11.75 8.66 1.53
CA VAL A 86 -10.46 7.99 1.46
C VAL A 86 -10.22 7.53 0.02
N PRO A 87 -9.03 7.80 -0.57
CA PRO A 87 -8.68 7.28 -1.89
C PRO A 87 -8.83 5.76 -1.98
N ALA A 88 -9.33 5.28 -3.12
CA ALA A 88 -9.67 3.87 -3.32
C ALA A 88 -8.44 2.97 -3.15
N GLU A 89 -7.27 3.44 -3.60
CA GLU A 89 -5.99 2.75 -3.52
C GLU A 89 -5.57 2.50 -2.08
N VAL A 90 -5.85 3.45 -1.18
CA VAL A 90 -5.51 3.34 0.23
C VAL A 90 -6.51 2.44 0.96
N SER A 91 -7.82 2.63 0.72
CA SER A 91 -8.88 1.82 1.33
C SER A 91 -8.91 0.36 0.89
N ALA A 92 -8.29 0.05 -0.26
CA ALA A 92 -8.09 -1.31 -0.73
C ALA A 92 -7.11 -2.09 0.14
N VAL A 93 -6.17 -1.41 0.81
CA VAL A 93 -5.04 -2.04 1.50
C VAL A 93 -5.01 -1.74 3.01
N PHE A 94 -5.70 -0.69 3.46
CA PHE A 94 -5.84 -0.34 4.87
C PHE A 94 -7.31 -0.27 5.29
N ASP A 95 -7.58 -0.75 6.50
CA ASP A 95 -8.79 -0.42 7.23
C ASP A 95 -8.53 0.84 8.05
N ILE A 96 -9.32 1.89 7.81
CA ILE A 96 -9.20 3.18 8.49
C ILE A 96 -10.42 3.34 9.39
N GLN A 97 -10.19 3.61 10.67
CA GLN A 97 -11.23 3.83 11.66
C GLN A 97 -11.06 5.21 12.27
N LEU A 98 -12.09 6.03 12.15
CA LEU A 98 -12.17 7.32 12.82
C LEU A 98 -13.21 7.20 13.92
N SER A 99 -12.77 7.37 15.16
CA SER A 99 -13.65 7.45 16.31
C SER A 99 -13.64 8.87 16.86
N THR A 100 -14.81 9.42 17.10
CA THR A 100 -15.01 10.73 17.72
C THR A 100 -15.86 10.57 18.97
N GLY A 101 -15.59 11.38 20.00
CA GLY A 101 -16.36 11.33 21.23
C GLY A 101 -16.01 12.47 22.16
N THR A 102 -16.21 12.24 23.45
CA THR A 102 -15.78 13.15 24.52
C THR A 102 -14.95 12.36 25.53
N ASN A 103 -14.07 13.03 26.25
CA ASN A 103 -13.39 12.41 27.38
C ASN A 103 -14.41 12.04 28.47
N SER A 104 -14.64 10.74 28.64
CA SER A 104 -15.49 10.18 29.69
C SER A 104 -14.60 9.43 30.68
N GLY A 105 -14.71 9.73 31.98
CA GLY A 105 -13.97 9.01 33.02
C GLY A 105 -12.52 9.48 33.27
N SER A 106 -12.11 10.66 32.77
CA SER A 106 -10.82 11.26 33.13
C SER A 106 -10.78 11.61 34.63
N THR A 107 -9.69 11.25 35.32
CA THR A 107 -9.42 11.66 36.71
C THR A 107 -9.16 13.15 36.84
N VAL A 108 -8.87 13.83 35.73
CA VAL A 108 -8.78 15.29 35.63
C VAL A 108 -10.16 15.82 35.20
N THR A 109 -10.95 16.29 36.16
CA THR A 109 -12.33 16.78 35.95
C THR A 109 -12.43 17.86 34.86
N ALA A 110 -11.42 18.72 34.74
CA ALA A 110 -11.37 19.78 33.72
C ALA A 110 -11.31 19.25 32.27
N LEU A 111 -10.97 17.98 32.07
CA LEU A 111 -10.94 17.36 30.75
C LEU A 111 -12.25 16.66 30.39
N GLN A 112 -13.14 16.42 31.36
CA GLN A 112 -14.38 15.70 31.12
C GLN A 112 -15.29 16.48 30.16
N GLY A 113 -15.91 15.77 29.22
CA GLY A 113 -16.80 16.38 28.22
C GLY A 113 -16.07 17.11 27.09
N LEU A 114 -14.74 17.30 27.15
CA LEU A 114 -13.99 17.86 26.02
C LEU A 114 -14.03 16.89 24.83
N PRO A 115 -14.19 17.40 23.60
CA PRO A 115 -14.25 16.58 22.40
C PRO A 115 -12.91 15.86 22.16
N THR A 116 -12.98 14.64 21.64
CA THR A 116 -11.83 13.82 21.30
C THR A 116 -12.02 13.17 19.93
N PHE A 117 -10.89 12.86 19.29
CA PHE A 117 -10.88 11.93 18.16
C PHE A 117 -9.67 11.01 18.23
N SER A 118 -9.83 9.82 17.67
CA SER A 118 -8.74 8.90 17.41
C SER A 118 -8.90 8.37 15.99
N LEU A 119 -7.88 8.60 15.17
CA LEU A 119 -7.80 8.05 13.82
C LEU A 119 -6.79 6.91 13.85
N THR A 120 -7.24 5.72 13.48
CA THR A 120 -6.39 4.53 13.38
C THR A 120 -6.42 3.98 11.97
N ALA A 121 -5.28 3.48 11.52
CA ALA A 121 -5.16 2.78 10.25
C ALA A 121 -4.42 1.46 10.48
N SER A 122 -5.02 0.35 10.09
CA SER A 122 -4.44 -0.99 10.19
C SER A 122 -4.37 -1.64 8.82
N GLY A 123 -3.30 -2.40 8.56
CA GLY A 123 -3.20 -3.19 7.33
C GLY A 123 -4.38 -4.15 7.19
N LYS A 124 -5.09 -4.07 6.06
CA LYS A 124 -6.30 -4.86 5.80
C LYS A 124 -5.96 -6.34 5.69
N ALA A 125 -6.80 -7.20 6.24
CA ALA A 125 -6.63 -8.65 6.16
C ALA A 125 -6.46 -9.13 4.70
N ASN A 126 -5.67 -10.18 4.50
CA ASN A 126 -5.35 -10.76 3.19
C ASN A 126 -4.60 -9.83 2.23
N THR A 127 -3.99 -8.75 2.73
CA THR A 127 -3.09 -7.89 1.94
C THR A 127 -1.65 -8.01 2.43
N ILE A 128 -0.70 -7.50 1.65
CA ILE A 128 0.72 -7.45 2.06
C ILE A 128 0.97 -6.54 3.27
N GLN A 129 -0.02 -5.73 3.68
CA GLN A 129 0.06 -4.89 4.89
C GLN A 129 -0.41 -5.65 6.14
N ALA A 130 -1.16 -6.73 5.97
CA ALA A 130 -1.61 -7.54 7.10
C ALA A 130 -0.41 -8.21 7.78
N GLY A 131 -0.22 -7.94 9.08
CA GLY A 131 0.72 -8.69 9.89
C GLY A 131 2.19 -8.57 9.50
N HIS A 132 2.60 -7.56 8.71
CA HIS A 132 4.02 -7.35 8.37
C HIS A 132 4.83 -7.11 9.65
N PRO A 133 5.68 -8.06 10.08
CA PRO A 133 6.52 -7.91 11.26
C PRO A 133 7.84 -7.30 10.79
N ALA A 134 7.87 -5.99 10.54
CA ALA A 134 9.16 -5.31 10.62
C ALA A 134 9.61 -5.36 12.09
N ALA A 135 10.88 -5.66 12.35
CA ALA A 135 11.42 -5.77 13.71
C ALA A 135 11.10 -4.50 14.51
N GLY A 136 10.11 -4.59 15.41
CA GLY A 136 9.63 -3.46 16.24
C GLY A 136 8.44 -2.65 15.70
N ALA A 137 7.80 -3.04 14.60
CA ALA A 137 6.67 -2.29 14.01
C ALA A 137 5.31 -2.82 14.46
N THR A 138 4.48 -1.95 15.03
CA THR A 138 3.03 -2.18 15.14
C THR A 138 2.39 -2.06 13.75
N THR A 139 1.46 -2.96 13.41
CA THR A 139 0.73 -2.97 12.12
C THR A 139 -0.31 -1.85 11.99
N GLN A 140 -0.37 -0.98 13.00
CA GLN A 140 -1.36 0.06 13.15
C GLN A 140 -0.66 1.39 13.41
N LEU A 141 -1.07 2.40 12.65
CA LEU A 141 -0.72 3.79 12.88
C LEU A 141 -1.92 4.48 13.55
N SER A 142 -1.68 5.32 14.55
CA SER A 142 -2.72 6.20 15.09
C SER A 142 -2.27 7.64 15.29
N ILE A 143 -3.20 8.57 15.05
CA ILE A 143 -3.08 9.98 15.39
C ILE A 143 -4.32 10.42 16.16
N ASN A 144 -4.14 11.21 17.21
CA ASN A 144 -5.23 11.71 18.05
C ASN A 144 -5.34 13.25 18.00
N GLN A 145 -6.28 13.79 18.77
CA GLN A 145 -6.55 15.22 18.88
C GLN A 145 -5.39 16.09 19.39
N PHE A 146 -4.36 15.48 19.97
CA PHE A 146 -3.16 16.18 20.42
C PHE A 146 -2.00 16.06 19.44
N GLY A 147 -2.23 15.47 18.26
CA GLY A 147 -1.18 15.13 17.31
C GLY A 147 -0.25 14.02 17.81
N LEU A 148 -0.62 13.30 18.87
CA LEU A 148 0.15 12.16 19.35
C LEU A 148 0.09 11.05 18.30
N LYS A 149 1.26 10.71 17.77
CA LYS A 149 1.46 9.73 16.72
C LYS A 149 2.05 8.46 17.31
N LEU A 150 1.36 7.34 17.11
CA LEU A 150 1.79 6.05 17.63
C LEU A 150 1.83 4.98 16.53
N PRO A 151 2.79 4.06 16.57
CA PRO A 151 3.98 4.07 17.43
C PRO A 151 5.01 5.13 16.96
N ILE A 152 5.76 5.72 17.88
CA ILE A 152 6.57 6.94 17.63
C ILE A 152 7.65 6.78 16.54
N ASN A 153 8.12 5.56 16.30
CA ASN A 153 9.18 5.23 15.34
C ASN A 153 8.68 4.90 13.92
N GLU A 154 7.36 4.92 13.70
CA GLU A 154 6.77 4.53 12.42
C GLU A 154 6.16 5.70 11.64
N TRP A 155 6.26 6.94 12.12
CA TRP A 155 5.67 8.14 11.50
C TRP A 155 6.64 8.95 10.67
#